data_AF-A0A0V0J7Y4-F1
#
_entry.id   AF-A0A0V0J7Y4-F1
#
_cell.length_a   1.000
_cell.length_b   1.000
_cell.length_c   1.000
_cell.angle_alpha   90.00
_cell.angle_beta   90.00
_cell.angle_gamma   90.00
#
_symmetry.space_group_name_H-M   'P 1'
#
loop_
_entity.id
_entity.type
_entity.pdbx_description
1 polymer ?
#
loop_
_entity_poly.entity_id
_entity_poly.type
_entity_poly.pdbx_seq_one_letter_code
_entity_poly.pdbx_strand_id
1 'polypeptide(L)'
;MQAQSAIPIDLAFRIYRNARDRTLFQRVFHLTSLCLNAFIIKSALLRHNFKIINQNTLLDLVRDRPAFQPLITVSNHHCCLDDFLLTAGILPMSLILDVDKIRWTLAAVDICFINILYKTFFASGKGIPVWRRTRDLTTGHILNTGLGVDQPSIDFSLDLLNSGRWLHMFPQGRVVLPEEREREAEFRLRWGIGRLIAESKVASFSRYMINL
;
A
#
# COMPACT_ATOMS: atom_id res chain seq x y z
N MET A 1 -5.39 34.20 2.91
CA MET A 1 -6.01 33.42 1.82
C MET A 1 -4.91 32.54 1.20
N GLN A 2 -4.61 31.40 1.82
CA GLN A 2 -3.57 30.50 1.30
C GLN A 2 -4.12 29.74 0.11
N ALA A 3 -3.39 29.76 -0.99
CA ALA A 3 -3.72 29.09 -2.24
C ALA A 3 -4.06 27.62 -1.96
N GLN A 4 -5.29 27.21 -2.28
CA GLN A 4 -5.63 25.82 -2.49
C GLN A 4 -4.74 25.33 -3.63
N SER A 5 -3.61 24.72 -3.29
CA SER A 5 -2.77 24.03 -4.25
C SER A 5 -3.66 23.00 -4.94
N ALA A 6 -3.72 23.07 -6.28
CA ALA A 6 -4.58 22.23 -7.10
C ALA A 6 -4.45 20.77 -6.66
N ILE A 7 -5.49 20.25 -6.01
CA ILE A 7 -5.59 18.85 -5.62
C ILE A 7 -5.45 18.06 -6.92
N PRO A 8 -4.38 17.27 -7.14
CA PRO A 8 -4.20 16.63 -8.42
C PRO A 8 -5.20 15.49 -8.54
N ILE A 9 -6.23 15.72 -9.36
CA ILE A 9 -7.36 14.82 -9.70
C ILE A 9 -6.96 13.41 -10.16
N ASP A 10 -5.67 13.08 -10.28
CA ASP A 10 -5.31 11.72 -10.65
C ASP A 10 -3.83 11.40 -10.40
N LEU A 11 -3.32 11.64 -9.17
CA LEU A 11 -1.88 11.44 -8.92
C LEU A 11 -1.46 9.98 -9.11
N ALA A 12 -2.31 9.03 -8.74
CA ALA A 12 -2.06 7.60 -8.96
C ALA A 12 -1.87 7.31 -10.45
N PHE A 13 -2.83 7.68 -11.30
CA PHE A 13 -2.68 7.46 -12.73
C PHE A 13 -1.58 8.32 -13.33
N ARG A 14 -1.30 9.55 -12.88
CA ARG A 14 -0.15 10.32 -13.42
C ARG A 14 1.18 9.63 -13.14
N ILE A 15 1.33 9.03 -11.95
CA ILE A 15 2.53 8.27 -11.58
C ILE A 15 2.63 6.98 -12.41
N TYR A 16 1.50 6.31 -12.67
CA TYR A 16 1.48 4.95 -13.22
C TYR A 16 1.06 4.81 -14.70
N ARG A 17 0.30 5.74 -15.27
CA ARG A 17 -0.06 5.82 -16.72
C ARG A 17 1.20 5.93 -17.58
N ASN A 18 2.12 6.79 -17.16
CA ASN A 18 3.42 6.94 -17.83
C ASN A 18 4.33 5.72 -17.64
N ALA A 19 3.95 4.72 -16.84
CA ALA A 19 4.77 3.52 -16.66
C ALA A 19 4.91 2.71 -17.95
N ARG A 20 3.88 2.70 -18.81
CA ARG A 20 3.89 2.03 -20.11
C ARG A 20 4.91 2.67 -21.06
N ASP A 21 4.98 4.00 -21.05
CA ASP A 21 5.82 4.81 -21.93
C ASP A 21 7.21 5.09 -21.34
N ARG A 22 7.61 4.36 -20.27
CA ARG A 22 8.94 4.51 -19.68
C ARG A 22 10.02 4.19 -20.69
N THR A 23 10.97 5.12 -20.83
CA THR A 23 12.20 4.89 -21.59
C THR A 23 12.98 3.71 -21.02
N LEU A 24 13.86 3.11 -21.81
CA LEU A 24 14.74 2.03 -21.33
C LEU A 24 15.50 2.45 -20.07
N PHE A 25 16.03 3.68 -20.05
CA PHE A 25 16.69 4.26 -18.89
C PHE A 25 15.78 4.28 -17.65
N GLN A 26 14.54 4.74 -17.78
CA GLN A 26 13.58 4.77 -16.67
C GLN A 26 13.22 3.36 -16.18
N ARG A 27 13.14 2.37 -17.08
CA ARG A 27 12.90 0.97 -16.70
C ARG A 27 14.08 0.39 -15.93
N VAL A 28 15.30 0.62 -16.41
CA VAL A 28 16.54 0.20 -15.74
C VAL A 28 16.63 0.87 -14.37
N PHE A 29 16.43 2.18 -14.29
CA PHE A 29 16.44 2.92 -13.02
C PHE A 29 15.38 2.41 -12.03
N HIS A 30 14.18 2.07 -12.51
CA HIS A 30 13.14 1.50 -11.64
C HIS A 30 13.53 0.12 -11.11
N LEU A 31 14.07 -0.75 -11.97
CA LEU A 31 14.50 -2.09 -11.55
C LEU A 31 15.67 -2.01 -10.56
N THR A 32 16.67 -1.16 -10.83
CA THR A 32 17.80 -0.96 -9.91
C THR A 32 17.34 -0.37 -8.58
N SER A 33 16.41 0.60 -8.58
CA SER A 33 15.82 1.14 -7.37
C SER A 33 15.06 0.08 -6.56
N LEU A 34 14.27 -0.78 -7.22
CA LEU A 34 13.55 -1.88 -6.57
C LEU A 34 14.54 -2.88 -5.94
N CYS A 35 15.57 -3.28 -6.67
CA CYS A 35 16.62 -4.17 -6.18
C CYS A 35 17.35 -3.60 -4.96
N LEU A 36 17.74 -2.33 -5.02
CA LEU A 36 18.43 -1.65 -3.93
C LEU A 36 17.54 -1.57 -2.68
N ASN A 37 16.29 -1.14 -2.85
CA ASN A 37 15.34 -1.06 -1.74
C ASN A 37 15.08 -2.44 -1.12
N ALA A 38 14.88 -3.47 -1.92
CA ALA A 38 14.67 -4.84 -1.46
C ALA A 38 15.88 -5.33 -0.64
N PHE A 39 17.09 -5.08 -1.12
CA PHE A 39 18.33 -5.44 -0.42
C PHE A 39 18.49 -4.69 0.90
N ILE A 40 18.25 -3.37 0.92
CA ILE A 40 18.33 -2.55 2.14
C ILE A 40 17.35 -3.07 3.19
N ILE A 41 16.09 -3.27 2.82
CA ILE A 41 15.06 -3.69 3.77
C ILE A 41 15.35 -5.11 4.27
N LYS A 42 15.68 -6.08 3.39
CA LYS A 42 16.08 -7.43 3.82
C LYS A 42 17.29 -7.41 4.75
N SER A 43 18.30 -6.58 4.44
CA SER A 43 19.49 -6.46 5.28
C SER A 43 19.18 -5.85 6.64
N ALA A 44 18.30 -4.85 6.70
CA ALA A 44 17.83 -4.29 7.96
C ALA A 44 17.16 -5.36 8.84
N LEU A 45 16.46 -6.32 8.24
CA LEU A 45 15.81 -7.42 8.95
C LEU A 45 16.74 -8.53 9.44
N LEU A 46 17.98 -8.63 8.94
CA LEU A 46 18.92 -9.67 9.38
C LEU A 46 19.26 -9.59 10.88
N ARG A 47 19.09 -8.43 11.50
CA ARG A 47 19.34 -8.21 12.93
C ARG A 47 18.10 -8.38 13.81
N HIS A 48 16.98 -8.79 13.23
CA HIS A 48 15.71 -8.92 13.94
C HIS A 48 15.21 -10.36 13.91
N ASN A 49 14.71 -10.83 15.05
CA ASN A 49 14.10 -12.14 15.17
C ASN A 49 12.58 -12.01 15.01
N PHE A 50 12.08 -12.41 13.84
CA PHE A 50 10.64 -12.46 13.56
C PHE A 50 10.12 -13.87 13.75
N LYS A 51 8.94 -13.99 14.38
CA LYS A 51 8.14 -15.22 14.35
C LYS A 51 7.01 -15.02 13.36
N ILE A 52 7.09 -15.70 12.22
CA ILE A 52 6.05 -15.67 11.19
C ILE A 52 5.23 -16.96 11.29
N ILE A 53 3.93 -16.82 11.50
CA ILE A 53 2.99 -17.94 11.59
C ILE A 53 2.23 -18.01 10.28
N ASN A 54 1.99 -19.23 9.76
CA ASN A 54 1.26 -19.47 8.50
C ASN A 54 1.85 -18.77 7.27
N GLN A 55 3.18 -18.60 7.23
CA GLN A 55 3.88 -17.96 6.11
C GLN A 55 3.54 -18.59 4.75
N ASN A 56 3.46 -19.92 4.70
CA ASN A 56 3.19 -20.67 3.47
C ASN A 56 1.84 -20.28 2.86
N THR A 57 0.82 -20.02 3.68
CA THR A 57 -0.49 -19.58 3.17
C THR A 57 -0.37 -18.32 2.32
N LEU A 58 0.36 -17.29 2.78
CA LEU A 58 0.55 -16.10 1.95
C LEU A 58 1.45 -16.40 0.73
N LEU A 59 2.50 -17.21 0.89
CA LEU A 59 3.42 -17.52 -0.20
C LEU A 59 2.71 -18.25 -1.35
N ASP A 60 1.87 -19.24 -1.05
CA ASP A 60 1.10 -20.01 -2.03
C ASP A 60 0.13 -19.08 -2.79
N LEU A 61 -0.51 -18.14 -2.08
CA LEU A 61 -1.41 -17.15 -2.69
C LEU A 61 -0.72 -16.08 -3.52
N VAL A 62 0.55 -15.79 -3.25
CA VAL A 62 1.31 -14.86 -4.08
C VAL A 62 1.91 -15.60 -5.29
N ARG A 63 2.37 -16.83 -5.10
CA ARG A 63 3.06 -17.61 -6.12
C ARG A 63 2.11 -18.24 -7.13
N ASP A 64 1.09 -18.93 -6.65
CA ASP A 64 0.27 -19.90 -7.39
C ASP A 64 -1.17 -19.44 -7.61
N ARG A 65 -1.47 -18.18 -7.28
CA ARG A 65 -2.79 -17.59 -7.50
C ARG A 65 -3.14 -17.57 -8.99
N PRO A 66 -4.35 -18.05 -9.36
CA PRO A 66 -4.83 -18.03 -10.73
C PRO A 66 -4.72 -16.67 -11.41
N ALA A 67 -4.53 -16.69 -12.73
CA ALA A 67 -4.52 -15.48 -13.53
C ALA A 67 -5.82 -14.69 -13.33
N PHE A 68 -5.69 -13.36 -13.28
CA PHE A 68 -6.79 -12.42 -13.04
C PHE A 68 -7.49 -12.52 -11.69
N GLN A 69 -7.07 -13.39 -10.77
CA GLN A 69 -7.65 -13.45 -9.42
C GLN A 69 -7.01 -12.38 -8.50
N PRO A 70 -7.77 -11.44 -7.93
CA PRO A 70 -7.21 -10.44 -7.01
C PRO A 70 -6.85 -11.02 -5.65
N LEU A 71 -5.98 -10.31 -4.93
CA LEU A 71 -5.65 -10.57 -3.52
C LEU A 71 -5.72 -9.25 -2.77
N ILE A 72 -6.46 -9.23 -1.67
CA ILE A 72 -6.43 -8.11 -0.72
C ILE A 72 -5.89 -8.63 0.61
N THR A 73 -4.79 -8.05 1.08
CA THR A 73 -4.31 -8.29 2.44
C THR A 73 -4.56 -7.07 3.31
N VAL A 74 -4.89 -7.31 4.58
CA VAL A 74 -5.10 -6.26 5.57
C VAL A 74 -4.27 -6.56 6.80
N SER A 75 -3.76 -5.55 7.47
CA SER A 75 -3.13 -5.71 8.77
C SER A 75 -3.40 -4.49 9.64
N ASN A 76 -3.13 -4.64 10.92
CA ASN A 76 -2.96 -3.50 11.81
C ASN A 76 -1.76 -2.63 11.40
N HIS A 77 -1.76 -1.39 11.87
CA HIS A 77 -0.72 -0.42 11.55
C HIS A 77 -0.14 0.20 12.81
N HIS A 78 1.00 -0.31 13.24
CA HIS A 78 1.68 0.06 14.49
C HIS A 78 2.94 0.89 14.26
N CYS A 79 3.50 0.91 13.04
CA CYS A 79 4.58 1.82 12.67
C CYS A 79 4.64 2.10 11.16
N CYS A 80 5.32 3.18 10.76
CA CYS A 80 5.51 3.54 9.34
C CYS A 80 6.31 2.49 8.55
N LEU A 81 6.98 1.55 9.22
CA LEU A 81 7.78 0.50 8.58
C LEU A 81 6.99 -0.79 8.33
N ASP A 82 5.77 -0.94 8.85
CA ASP A 82 5.00 -2.20 8.78
C ASP A 82 4.92 -2.76 7.36
N ASP A 83 4.71 -1.88 6.37
CA ASP A 83 4.64 -2.28 4.97
C ASP A 83 5.96 -2.97 4.54
N PHE A 84 7.09 -2.31 4.77
CA PHE A 84 8.40 -2.85 4.43
C PHE A 84 8.72 -4.13 5.20
N LEU A 85 8.38 -4.18 6.49
CA LEU A 85 8.61 -5.34 7.36
C LEU A 85 7.79 -6.54 6.91
N LEU A 86 6.51 -6.36 6.59
CA LEU A 86 5.65 -7.44 6.11
C LEU A 86 6.14 -7.97 4.77
N THR A 87 6.44 -7.08 3.82
CA THR A 87 6.90 -7.47 2.48
C THR A 87 8.24 -8.21 2.56
N ALA A 88 9.23 -7.63 3.23
CA ALA A 88 10.57 -8.18 3.27
C ALA A 88 10.72 -9.30 4.30
N GLY A 89 9.92 -9.33 5.36
CA GLY A 89 9.92 -10.42 6.34
C GLY A 89 9.35 -11.71 5.76
N ILE A 90 8.23 -11.60 5.04
CA ILE A 90 7.49 -12.77 4.56
C ILE A 90 7.98 -13.26 3.19
N LEU A 91 8.22 -12.34 2.24
CA LEU A 91 8.50 -12.75 0.86
C LEU A 91 9.99 -13.12 0.65
N PRO A 92 10.29 -14.16 -0.14
CA PRO A 92 11.64 -14.38 -0.66
C PRO A 92 12.00 -13.29 -1.68
N MET A 93 13.30 -13.06 -1.90
CA MET A 93 13.80 -12.05 -2.84
C MET A 93 13.22 -12.23 -4.26
N SER A 94 12.99 -13.46 -4.70
CA SER A 94 12.39 -13.74 -6.01
C SER A 94 10.99 -13.15 -6.18
N LEU A 95 10.17 -13.13 -5.13
CA LEU A 95 8.84 -12.51 -5.16
C LEU A 95 8.88 -11.00 -4.91
N ILE A 96 9.88 -10.50 -4.17
CA ILE A 96 10.06 -9.06 -3.97
C ILE A 96 10.46 -8.36 -5.29
N LEU A 97 11.31 -9.02 -6.08
CA LEU A 97 11.77 -8.49 -7.37
C LEU A 97 10.79 -8.74 -8.53
N ASP A 98 9.75 -9.54 -8.32
CA ASP A 98 8.69 -9.77 -9.30
C ASP A 98 7.73 -8.57 -9.29
N VAL A 99 7.92 -7.66 -10.24
CA VAL A 99 7.11 -6.45 -10.41
C VAL A 99 5.65 -6.74 -10.74
N ASP A 100 5.27 -7.95 -11.13
CA ASP A 100 3.89 -8.28 -11.42
C ASP A 100 3.17 -8.88 -10.21
N LYS A 101 3.90 -9.66 -9.40
CA LYS A 101 3.37 -10.35 -8.22
C LYS A 101 3.46 -9.52 -6.94
N ILE A 102 4.45 -8.65 -6.79
CA ILE A 102 4.57 -7.84 -5.57
C ILE A 102 3.37 -6.90 -5.42
N ARG A 103 2.92 -6.74 -4.17
CA ARG A 103 1.76 -5.94 -3.80
C ARG A 103 1.86 -4.47 -4.19
N TRP A 104 0.69 -3.88 -4.33
CA TRP A 104 0.45 -2.44 -4.23
C TRP A 104 0.03 -2.10 -2.81
N THR A 105 0.29 -0.88 -2.35
CA THR A 105 -0.09 -0.45 -1.00
C THR A 105 -0.63 0.97 -0.97
N LEU A 106 -1.60 1.27 -0.11
CA LEU A 106 -2.13 2.63 0.05
C LEU A 106 -1.20 3.46 0.94
N ALA A 107 -0.72 4.61 0.43
CA ALA A 107 0.26 5.46 1.08
C ALA A 107 -0.24 6.90 1.22
N ALA A 108 -0.13 7.48 2.42
CA ALA A 108 -0.69 8.80 2.73
C ALA A 108 0.05 9.93 1.99
N VAL A 109 -0.68 10.80 1.27
CA VAL A 109 -0.08 11.91 0.51
C VAL A 109 0.69 12.88 1.40
N ASP A 110 0.15 13.18 2.58
CA ASP A 110 0.69 14.13 3.54
C ASP A 110 1.96 13.63 4.27
N ILE A 111 2.38 12.39 4.02
CA ILE A 111 3.60 11.79 4.60
C ILE A 111 4.53 11.28 3.48
N CYS A 112 4.01 10.41 2.61
CA CYS A 112 4.80 9.66 1.63
C CYS A 112 5.09 10.45 0.34
N PHE A 113 4.38 11.55 0.08
CA PHE A 113 4.45 12.27 -1.20
C PHE A 113 4.76 13.76 -1.04
N ILE A 114 5.37 14.16 0.09
CA ILE A 114 5.64 15.56 0.44
C ILE A 114 6.79 16.20 -0.34
N ASN A 115 7.69 15.39 -0.93
CA ASN A 115 8.83 15.86 -1.71
C ASN A 115 9.17 14.89 -2.85
N ILE A 116 10.05 15.31 -3.76
CA ILE A 116 10.41 14.52 -4.96
C ILE A 116 11.10 13.19 -4.62
N LEU A 117 11.93 13.17 -3.58
CA LEU A 117 12.65 11.97 -3.16
C LEU A 117 11.67 10.92 -2.63
N TYR A 118 10.80 11.31 -1.70
CA TYR A 118 9.82 10.41 -1.10
C TYR A 118 8.81 9.94 -2.14
N LYS A 119 8.31 10.85 -2.99
CA LYS A 119 7.44 10.50 -4.10
C LYS A 119 8.08 9.45 -5.01
N THR A 120 9.37 9.58 -5.34
CA THR A 120 10.08 8.62 -6.20
C THR A 120 10.21 7.26 -5.52
N PHE A 121 10.60 7.25 -4.24
CA PHE A 121 10.75 6.03 -3.44
C PHE A 121 9.43 5.27 -3.26
N PHE A 122 8.37 5.94 -2.80
CA PHE A 122 7.07 5.29 -2.60
C PHE A 122 6.43 4.89 -3.95
N ALA A 123 6.60 5.69 -5.00
CA ALA A 123 6.12 5.32 -6.33
C ALA A 123 6.83 4.06 -6.88
N SER A 124 8.15 3.93 -6.67
CA SER A 124 8.89 2.74 -7.10
C SER A 124 8.52 1.49 -6.30
N GLY A 125 8.15 1.66 -5.03
CA GLY A 125 7.59 0.61 -4.17
C GLY A 125 6.09 0.35 -4.34
N LYS A 126 5.45 0.85 -5.43
CA LYS A 126 4.00 0.67 -5.71
C LYS A 126 3.05 1.26 -4.65
N GLY A 127 3.46 2.36 -4.02
CA GLY A 127 2.63 3.17 -3.14
C GLY A 127 1.59 3.98 -3.92
N ILE A 128 0.31 3.71 -3.66
CA ILE A 128 -0.83 4.42 -4.21
C ILE A 128 -1.13 5.64 -3.32
N PRO A 129 -1.06 6.88 -3.82
CA PRO A 129 -1.23 8.08 -3.01
C PRO A 129 -2.68 8.23 -2.53
N VAL A 130 -2.94 8.29 -1.22
CA VAL A 130 -4.29 8.45 -0.65
C VAL A 130 -4.42 9.76 0.13
N TRP A 131 -5.48 10.52 -0.14
CA TRP A 131 -5.87 11.70 0.62
C TRP A 131 -6.79 11.30 1.76
N ARG A 132 -6.18 11.13 2.92
CA ARG A 132 -6.86 10.81 4.17
C ARG A 132 -7.30 12.07 4.90
N ARG A 133 -8.33 11.93 5.73
CA ARG A 133 -8.66 12.95 6.72
C ARG A 133 -7.65 12.90 7.86
N THR A 134 -7.05 14.03 8.20
CA THR A 134 -6.12 14.17 9.33
C THR A 134 -6.64 15.16 10.34
N ARG A 135 -6.27 14.96 11.60
CA ARG A 135 -6.61 15.84 12.72
C ARG A 135 -5.36 16.14 13.51
N ASP A 136 -5.31 17.32 14.07
CA ASP A 136 -4.33 17.70 15.06
C ASP A 136 -4.56 16.88 16.34
N LEU A 137 -3.48 16.32 16.89
CA LEU A 137 -3.57 15.41 18.04
C LEU A 137 -3.92 16.14 19.34
N THR A 138 -3.59 17.43 19.44
CA THR A 138 -3.80 18.22 20.66
C THR A 138 -5.17 18.90 20.67
N THR A 139 -5.55 19.50 19.54
CA THR A 139 -6.75 20.34 19.41
C THR A 139 -7.93 19.59 18.78
N GLY A 140 -7.69 18.45 18.14
CA GLY A 140 -8.71 17.70 17.39
C GLY A 140 -9.17 18.38 16.09
N HIS A 141 -8.64 19.57 15.78
CA HIS A 141 -8.98 20.34 14.59
C HIS A 141 -8.63 19.55 13.31
N ILE A 142 -9.47 19.65 12.28
CA ILE A 142 -9.23 18.97 11.00
C ILE A 142 -8.10 19.70 10.26
N LEU A 143 -6.98 19.01 10.05
CA LEU A 143 -5.85 19.53 9.29
C LEU A 143 -6.05 19.29 7.78
N ASN A 144 -6.61 18.14 7.42
CA ASN A 144 -6.98 17.79 6.04
C ASN A 144 -8.33 17.09 6.06
N THR A 145 -9.26 17.50 5.20
CA THR A 145 -10.58 16.87 5.09
C THR A 145 -10.54 15.49 4.43
N GLY A 146 -9.48 15.22 3.64
CA GLY A 146 -9.36 14.05 2.78
C GLY A 146 -10.32 14.09 1.59
N LEU A 147 -10.27 13.07 0.75
CA LEU A 147 -11.14 12.92 -0.43
C LEU A 147 -12.21 11.83 -0.28
N GLY A 148 -12.28 11.18 0.89
CA GLY A 148 -13.30 10.15 1.14
C GLY A 148 -13.04 8.85 0.37
N VAL A 149 -14.10 8.08 0.16
CA VAL A 149 -14.03 6.74 -0.45
C VAL A 149 -14.07 6.79 -1.98
N ASP A 150 -14.59 7.87 -2.55
CA ASP A 150 -14.74 8.10 -4.00
C ASP A 150 -13.53 8.83 -4.60
N GLN A 151 -12.36 8.71 -3.95
CA GLN A 151 -11.14 9.35 -4.43
C GLN A 151 -10.53 8.54 -5.59
N PRO A 152 -9.84 9.20 -6.55
CA PRO A 152 -9.26 8.54 -7.72
C PRO A 152 -8.35 7.34 -7.39
N SER A 153 -7.69 7.39 -6.25
CA SER A 153 -6.79 6.33 -5.80
C SER A 153 -7.51 5.03 -5.41
N ILE A 154 -8.76 5.12 -4.96
CA ILE A 154 -9.60 3.96 -4.70
C ILE A 154 -10.12 3.39 -6.03
N ASP A 155 -10.47 4.24 -7.00
CA ASP A 155 -10.84 3.80 -8.34
C ASP A 155 -9.67 3.09 -9.05
N PHE A 156 -8.47 3.66 -8.98
CA PHE A 156 -7.25 3.01 -9.46
C PHE A 156 -6.99 1.67 -8.76
N SER A 157 -7.28 1.58 -7.46
CA SER A 157 -7.16 0.33 -6.71
C SER A 157 -8.19 -0.71 -7.19
N LEU A 158 -9.41 -0.30 -7.55
CA LEU A 158 -10.40 -1.19 -8.19
C LEU A 158 -9.90 -1.71 -9.53
N ASP A 159 -9.31 -0.86 -10.37
CA ASP A 159 -8.73 -1.29 -11.66
C ASP A 159 -7.59 -2.30 -11.48
N LEU A 160 -6.74 -2.10 -10.46
CA LEU A 160 -5.70 -3.07 -10.10
C LEU A 160 -6.31 -4.40 -9.65
N LEU A 161 -7.34 -4.39 -8.82
CA LEU A 161 -8.02 -5.62 -8.38
C LEU A 161 -8.71 -6.32 -9.56
N ASN A 162 -9.39 -5.58 -10.41
CA ASN A 162 -10.05 -6.11 -11.61
C ASN A 162 -9.06 -6.70 -12.63
N SER A 163 -7.79 -6.32 -12.57
CA SER A 163 -6.70 -6.91 -13.35
C SER A 163 -5.94 -8.03 -12.61
N GLY A 164 -6.45 -8.51 -11.47
CA GLY A 164 -5.87 -9.62 -10.70
C GLY A 164 -4.66 -9.25 -9.85
N ARG A 165 -4.42 -7.96 -9.60
CA ARG A 165 -3.26 -7.53 -8.80
C ARG A 165 -3.47 -7.79 -7.31
N TRP A 166 -2.37 -7.72 -6.56
CA TRP A 166 -2.38 -7.80 -5.10
C TRP A 166 -2.36 -6.39 -4.51
N LEU A 167 -3.33 -6.07 -3.65
CA LEU A 167 -3.41 -4.84 -2.88
C LEU A 167 -3.27 -5.13 -1.39
N HIS A 168 -2.46 -4.34 -0.69
CA HIS A 168 -2.39 -4.32 0.75
C HIS A 168 -2.86 -2.97 1.30
N MET A 169 -3.46 -2.99 2.48
CA MET A 169 -3.89 -1.78 3.15
C MET A 169 -3.94 -1.91 4.67
N PHE A 170 -3.92 -0.75 5.31
CA PHE A 170 -4.07 -0.55 6.74
C PHE A 170 -5.41 0.15 7.01
N PRO A 171 -6.49 -0.58 7.34
CA PRO A 171 -7.83 0.00 7.42
C PRO A 171 -8.00 1.10 8.49
N GLN A 172 -7.07 1.23 9.45
CA GLN A 172 -7.00 2.33 10.40
C GLN A 172 -6.81 3.69 9.69
N GLY A 173 -6.08 3.71 8.57
CA GLY A 173 -5.72 4.93 7.84
C GLY A 173 -4.75 5.85 8.58
N ARG A 174 -4.10 5.35 9.64
CA ARG A 174 -3.05 6.00 10.43
C ARG A 174 -2.28 4.93 11.22
N VAL A 175 -1.10 5.30 11.69
CA VAL A 175 -0.38 4.52 12.70
C VAL A 175 -1.13 4.64 14.04
N VAL A 176 -1.30 3.51 14.72
CA VAL A 176 -1.82 3.40 16.09
C VAL A 176 -0.67 3.61 17.06
N LEU A 177 -0.81 4.61 17.93
CA LEU A 177 0.23 4.95 18.91
C LEU A 177 0.27 3.90 20.03
N PRO A 178 1.42 3.67 20.69
CA PRO A 178 1.56 2.66 21.74
C PRO A 178 0.46 2.70 22.82
N GLU A 179 0.13 3.90 23.30
CA GLU A 179 -0.90 4.17 24.31
C GLU A 179 -2.34 3.91 23.84
N GLU A 180 -2.53 3.71 22.53
CA GLU A 180 -3.83 3.47 21.91
C GLU A 180 -4.10 2.00 21.62
N ARG A 181 -3.05 1.15 21.63
CA ARG A 181 -3.13 -0.24 21.15
C ARG A 181 -4.10 -1.12 21.93
N GLU A 182 -4.25 -0.88 23.22
CA GLU A 182 -5.17 -1.63 24.08
C GLU A 182 -6.64 -1.45 23.68
N ARG A 183 -6.98 -0.31 23.05
CA ARG A 183 -8.33 0.02 22.58
C ARG A 183 -8.45 -0.06 21.06
N GLU A 184 -7.49 -0.68 20.37
CA GLU A 184 -7.48 -0.73 18.90
C GLU A 184 -8.74 -1.39 18.33
N ALA A 185 -9.33 -2.37 19.04
CA ALA A 185 -10.58 -3.02 18.62
C ALA A 185 -11.79 -2.06 18.56
N GLU A 186 -11.74 -0.94 19.27
CA GLU A 186 -12.78 0.08 19.26
C GLU A 186 -12.63 1.05 18.07
N PHE A 187 -11.52 0.96 17.33
CA PHE A 187 -11.21 1.92 16.29
C PHE A 187 -12.12 1.73 15.09
N ARG A 188 -12.75 2.83 14.68
CA ARG A 188 -13.52 2.86 13.44
C ARG A 188 -12.59 2.70 12.23
N LEU A 189 -12.63 1.53 11.61
CA LEU A 189 -11.93 1.29 10.35
C LEU A 189 -12.52 2.13 9.20
N ARG A 190 -11.67 2.47 8.23
CA ARG A 190 -12.06 3.22 7.03
C ARG A 190 -12.79 2.30 6.05
N TRP A 191 -13.90 2.78 5.51
CA TRP A 191 -14.82 1.97 4.69
C TRP A 191 -14.31 1.66 3.28
N GLY A 192 -13.14 2.19 2.89
CA GLY A 192 -12.55 1.95 1.56
C GLY A 192 -12.38 0.48 1.23
N ILE A 193 -12.03 -0.35 2.22
CA ILE A 193 -11.98 -1.81 2.04
C ILE A 193 -13.36 -2.39 1.64
N GLY A 194 -14.44 -1.91 2.26
CA GLY A 194 -15.80 -2.36 1.96
C GLY A 194 -16.17 -2.05 0.52
N ARG A 195 -15.84 -0.84 0.04
CA ARG A 195 -16.03 -0.46 -1.37
C ARG A 195 -15.23 -1.35 -2.31
N LEU A 196 -13.93 -1.52 -2.06
CA LEU A 196 -13.05 -2.35 -2.89
C LEU A 196 -13.56 -3.78 -3.00
N ILE A 197 -14.04 -4.33 -1.90
CA ILE A 197 -14.61 -5.66 -1.82
C ILE A 197 -15.95 -5.76 -2.58
N ALA A 198 -16.81 -4.75 -2.47
CA ALA A 198 -18.14 -4.75 -3.09
C ALA A 198 -18.12 -4.50 -4.59
N GLU A 199 -17.22 -3.64 -5.07
CA GLU A 199 -17.14 -3.20 -6.47
C GLU A 199 -16.12 -3.97 -7.32
N SER A 200 -15.27 -4.81 -6.71
CA SER A 200 -14.35 -5.69 -7.46
C SER A 200 -15.15 -6.69 -8.30
N LYS A 201 -15.01 -6.61 -9.62
CA LYS A 201 -15.76 -7.39 -10.61
C LYS A 201 -15.31 -8.85 -10.68
N VAL A 202 -14.06 -9.13 -10.33
CA VAL A 202 -13.55 -10.50 -10.31
C VAL A 202 -13.91 -11.16 -8.99
N ALA A 203 -15.11 -11.74 -8.95
CA ALA A 203 -15.56 -12.61 -7.88
C ALA A 203 -15.16 -14.05 -8.22
N SER A 204 -14.02 -14.51 -7.72
CA SER A 204 -13.75 -15.95 -7.59
C SER A 204 -13.43 -16.26 -6.13
N PHE A 205 -14.19 -17.19 -5.59
CA PHE A 205 -14.53 -17.41 -4.19
C PHE A 205 -13.38 -18.05 -3.39
N SER A 206 -12.21 -17.42 -3.36
CA SER A 206 -11.21 -17.66 -2.31
C SER A 206 -10.78 -16.31 -1.75
N ARG A 207 -11.64 -15.74 -0.90
CA ARG A 207 -11.41 -14.48 -0.21
C ARG A 207 -10.39 -14.71 0.92
N TYR A 208 -9.11 -14.75 0.58
CA TYR A 208 -8.07 -14.80 1.60
C TYR A 208 -7.84 -13.38 2.14
N MET A 209 -8.74 -12.94 3.03
CA MET A 209 -8.39 -11.87 3.96
C MET A 209 -7.43 -12.47 4.98
N ILE A 210 -6.14 -12.33 4.70
CA ILE A 210 -5.12 -12.66 5.68
C ILE A 210 -4.97 -11.42 6.56
N ASN A 211 -5.30 -11.60 7.84
CA ASN A 211 -4.84 -10.72 8.90
C ASN A 211 -3.37 -11.07 9.15
N LEU A 212 -2.46 -10.19 8.71
CA LEU A 212 -1.02 -10.36 8.88
C LEU A 212 -0.54 -9.82 10.22
#